data_AF-A0A3N5KGN1-F1
#
_entry.id   AF-A0A3N5KGN1-F1
#
_cell.length_a   1.000
_cell.length_b   1.000
_cell.length_c   1.000
_cell.angle_alpha   90.00
_cell.angle_beta   90.00
_cell.angle_gamma   90.00
#
_symmetry.space_group_name_H-M   'P 1'
#
loop_
_entity.id
_entity.type
_entity.pdbx_description
1 polymer ?
#
loop_
_entity_poly.entity_id
_entity_poly.type
_entity_poly.pdbx_seq_one_letter_code
_entity_poly.pdbx_strand_id
1 'polypeptide(L)'
;MGIVAWFTGRSRAQQAKSDWHRQATALLDELSDVGINLAAAQPSAIPVVAPRVESRIVALNSQLSMVHQQGPSAVERNVLVPVINASNTLHATLTQVLLAAPGTQSPAAASLVGDAALLDSTARSAKLSLLGVAPTTP
;
A
#
# COMPACT_ATOMS: atom_id res chain seq x y z
N MET A 1 -32.49 9.95 -28.46
CA MET A 1 -31.28 9.13 -28.21
C MET A 1 -30.17 9.84 -27.43
N GLY A 2 -30.10 11.18 -27.32
CA GLY A 2 -28.96 11.88 -26.67
C GLY A 2 -28.93 11.93 -25.13
N ILE A 3 -30.08 11.95 -24.46
CA ILE A 3 -30.14 12.14 -22.99
C ILE A 3 -29.88 10.81 -22.24
N VAL A 4 -30.43 9.70 -22.72
CA VAL A 4 -30.24 8.37 -22.11
C VAL A 4 -28.78 7.91 -22.17
N ALA A 5 -28.08 8.20 -23.28
CA ALA A 5 -26.64 7.93 -23.42
C ALA A 5 -25.78 8.76 -22.44
N TRP A 6 -26.18 10.00 -22.18
CA TRP A 6 -25.50 10.88 -21.21
C TRP A 6 -25.68 10.41 -19.76
N PHE A 7 -26.90 10.05 -19.36
CA PHE A 7 -27.16 9.52 -18.01
C PHE A 7 -26.49 8.17 -17.77
N THR A 8 -26.53 7.26 -18.75
CA THR A 8 -25.86 5.95 -18.62
C THR A 8 -24.34 6.08 -18.58
N GLY A 9 -23.75 7.00 -19.36
CA GLY A 9 -22.31 7.32 -19.28
C GLY A 9 -21.90 7.90 -17.93
N ARG A 10 -22.67 8.84 -17.38
CA ARG A 10 -22.42 9.45 -16.06
C ARG A 10 -22.52 8.41 -14.92
N SER A 11 -23.50 7.52 -15.00
CA SER A 11 -23.67 6.42 -14.03
C SER A 11 -22.48 5.45 -14.06
N ARG A 12 -22.02 5.04 -15.25
CA ARG A 12 -20.85 4.17 -15.40
C ARG A 12 -19.55 4.81 -14.87
N ALA A 13 -19.36 6.10 -15.12
CA ALA A 13 -18.20 6.84 -14.63
C ALA A 13 -18.19 6.95 -13.09
N GLN A 14 -19.35 7.17 -12.46
CA GLN A 14 -19.48 7.18 -11.01
C GLN A 14 -19.27 5.78 -10.40
N GLN A 15 -19.79 4.74 -11.05
CA GLN A 15 -19.59 3.35 -10.63
C GLN A 15 -18.10 2.97 -10.68
N ALA A 16 -17.42 3.23 -11.81
CA ALA A 16 -15.99 2.97 -11.97
C ALA A 16 -15.14 3.71 -10.92
N LYS A 17 -15.50 4.96 -10.59
CA LYS A 17 -14.86 5.72 -9.53
C LYS A 17 -15.05 5.05 -8.16
N SER A 18 -16.28 4.64 -7.84
CA SER A 18 -16.58 3.96 -6.57
C SER A 18 -15.85 2.61 -6.45
N ASP A 19 -15.82 1.83 -7.53
CA ASP A 19 -15.14 0.55 -7.57
C ASP A 19 -13.63 0.73 -7.42
N TRP A 20 -13.05 1.73 -8.08
CA TRP A 20 -11.64 2.11 -7.90
C TRP A 20 -11.33 2.48 -6.44
N HIS A 21 -12.16 3.34 -5.82
CA HIS A 21 -12.00 3.74 -4.42
C HIS A 21 -12.07 2.55 -3.47
N ARG A 22 -12.99 1.62 -3.71
CA ARG A 22 -13.13 0.40 -2.90
C ARG A 22 -11.92 -0.51 -3.03
N GLN A 23 -11.42 -0.72 -4.26
CA GLN A 23 -10.22 -1.53 -4.49
C GLN A 23 -8.98 -0.88 -3.87
N ALA A 24 -8.81 0.42 -4.07
CA ALA A 24 -7.69 1.17 -3.50
C ALA A 24 -7.70 1.11 -1.98
N THR A 25 -8.82 1.40 -1.33
CA THR A 25 -8.90 1.38 0.14
C THR A 25 -8.69 -0.02 0.73
N ALA A 26 -9.19 -1.08 0.08
CA ALA A 26 -8.94 -2.45 0.49
C ALA A 26 -7.43 -2.81 0.42
N LEU A 27 -6.75 -2.43 -0.67
CA LEU A 27 -5.30 -2.67 -0.81
C LEU A 27 -4.49 -1.86 0.21
N LEU A 28 -4.91 -0.64 0.51
CA LEU A 28 -4.27 0.19 1.54
C LEU A 28 -4.43 -0.43 2.94
N ASP A 29 -5.60 -0.99 3.25
CA ASP A 29 -5.82 -1.71 4.50
C ASP A 29 -4.92 -2.96 4.60
N GLU A 30 -4.83 -3.75 3.53
CA GLU A 30 -3.95 -4.92 3.52
C GLU A 30 -2.46 -4.56 3.65
N LEU A 31 -2.01 -3.47 3.03
CA LEU A 31 -0.63 -2.99 3.18
C LEU A 31 -0.37 -2.43 4.60
N SER A 32 -1.35 -1.74 5.18
CA SER A 32 -1.30 -1.29 6.57
C SER A 32 -1.20 -2.47 7.53
N ASP A 33 -2.00 -3.51 7.33
CA ASP A 33 -1.94 -4.75 8.12
C ASP A 33 -0.59 -5.44 8.02
N VAL A 34 0.01 -5.47 6.82
CA VAL A 34 1.38 -5.98 6.65
C VAL A 34 2.37 -5.14 7.46
N GLY A 35 2.29 -3.81 7.36
CA GLY A 35 3.13 -2.89 8.12
C GLY A 35 3.00 -3.09 9.64
N ILE A 36 1.77 -3.19 10.15
CA ILE A 36 1.50 -3.41 11.58
C ILE A 36 2.06 -4.76 12.05
N ASN A 37 1.78 -5.84 11.32
CA ASN A 37 2.24 -7.17 11.69
C ASN A 37 3.77 -7.30 11.65
N LEU A 38 4.41 -6.62 10.69
CA LEU A 38 5.87 -6.63 10.58
C LEU A 38 6.54 -5.74 11.62
N ALA A 39 5.96 -4.58 11.94
CA ALA A 39 6.43 -3.70 13.01
C ALA A 39 6.28 -4.35 14.39
N ALA A 40 5.26 -5.19 14.58
CA ALA A 40 5.03 -5.95 15.80
C ALA A 40 5.88 -7.24 15.89
N ALA A 41 6.57 -7.64 14.81
CA ALA A 41 7.36 -8.85 14.81
C ALA A 41 8.59 -8.70 15.71
N GLN A 42 8.85 -9.71 16.54
CA GLN A 42 10.09 -9.75 17.33
C GLN A 42 11.30 -9.89 16.39
N PRO A 43 12.45 -9.26 16.69
CA PRO A 43 13.64 -9.33 15.84
C PRO A 43 14.10 -10.77 15.52
N SER A 44 13.93 -11.69 16.47
CA SER A 44 14.22 -13.11 16.32
C SER A 44 13.32 -13.85 15.32
N ALA A 45 12.11 -13.35 15.08
CA ALA A 45 11.14 -13.92 14.13
C ALA A 45 11.32 -13.39 12.70
N ILE A 46 12.06 -12.29 12.51
CA ILE A 46 12.26 -11.64 11.21
C ILE A 46 12.76 -12.61 10.13
N PRO A 47 13.76 -13.49 10.35
CA PRO A 47 14.24 -14.41 9.31
C PRO A 47 13.17 -15.42 8.83
N VAL A 48 12.19 -15.74 9.68
CA VAL A 48 11.10 -16.68 9.36
C VAL A 48 9.93 -15.97 8.68
N VAL A 49 9.66 -14.73 9.08
CA VAL A 49 8.52 -13.93 8.61
C VAL A 49 8.85 -13.20 7.30
N ALA A 50 10.10 -12.77 7.12
CA ALA A 50 10.54 -11.99 5.96
C ALA A 50 10.21 -12.62 4.60
N PRO A 51 10.42 -13.93 4.33
CA PRO A 51 10.10 -14.51 3.03
C PRO A 51 8.61 -14.48 2.71
N ARG A 52 7.76 -14.69 3.72
CA ARG A 52 6.30 -14.68 3.56
C ARG A 52 5.78 -13.27 3.31
N VAL A 53 6.34 -12.31 4.04
CA VAL A 53 5.94 -10.90 3.92
C VAL A 53 6.45 -10.29 2.62
N GLU A 54 7.66 -10.64 2.17
CA GLU A 54 8.22 -10.18 0.90
C GLU A 54 7.30 -10.55 -0.27
N SER A 55 6.94 -11.84 -0.41
CA SER A 55 6.03 -12.28 -1.48
C SER A 55 4.67 -11.58 -1.44
N ARG A 56 4.14 -11.34 -0.23
CA ARG A 56 2.86 -10.63 -0.06
C ARG A 56 2.97 -9.16 -0.44
N ILE A 57 4.04 -8.47 -0.08
CA ILE A 57 4.27 -7.06 -0.45
C ILE A 57 4.41 -6.93 -1.96
N VAL A 58 5.16 -7.81 -2.62
CA VAL A 58 5.30 -7.78 -4.08
C VAL A 58 3.94 -7.92 -4.76
N ALA A 59 3.12 -8.87 -4.30
CA ALA A 59 1.77 -9.07 -4.82
C ALA A 59 0.89 -7.83 -4.60
N LEU A 60 0.80 -7.32 -3.37
CA LEU A 60 -0.01 -6.14 -3.04
C LEU A 60 0.44 -4.88 -3.77
N ASN A 61 1.74 -4.66 -3.90
CA ASN A 61 2.30 -3.52 -4.60
C ASN A 61 2.05 -3.58 -6.11
N SER A 62 2.06 -4.78 -6.70
CA SER A 62 1.68 -4.97 -8.11
C SER A 62 0.20 -4.63 -8.34
N GLN A 63 -0.69 -5.08 -7.45
CA GLN A 63 -2.12 -4.77 -7.50
C GLN A 63 -2.37 -3.28 -7.29
N LEU A 64 -1.68 -2.65 -6.32
CA LEU A 64 -1.78 -1.22 -6.06
C LEU A 64 -1.29 -0.41 -7.26
N SER A 65 -0.22 -0.84 -7.93
CA SER A 65 0.28 -0.21 -9.16
C SER A 65 -0.72 -0.31 -10.30
N MET A 66 -1.41 -1.45 -10.45
CA MET A 66 -2.49 -1.59 -11.43
C MET A 66 -3.65 -0.64 -11.15
N VAL A 67 -4.13 -0.60 -9.90
CA VAL A 67 -5.19 0.32 -9.45
C VAL A 67 -4.75 1.77 -9.67
N HIS A 68 -3.51 2.12 -9.33
CA HIS A 68 -2.94 3.44 -9.59
C HIS A 68 -3.03 3.82 -11.07
N GLN A 69 -2.65 2.94 -12.01
CA GLN A 69 -2.75 3.25 -13.45
C GLN A 69 -4.19 3.44 -13.92
N GLN A 70 -5.15 2.75 -13.30
CA GLN A 70 -6.58 2.84 -13.60
C GLN A 70 -7.27 4.04 -12.92
N GLY A 71 -6.54 4.86 -12.17
CA GLY A 71 -7.12 5.93 -11.39
C GLY A 71 -7.90 6.96 -12.21
N PRO A 72 -9.09 7.38 -11.75
CA PRO A 72 -9.98 8.25 -12.52
C PRO A 72 -9.47 9.69 -12.65
N SER A 73 -8.57 10.13 -11.77
CA SER A 73 -7.95 11.46 -11.85
C SER A 73 -6.50 11.46 -11.38
N ALA A 74 -5.72 12.46 -11.81
CA ALA A 74 -4.33 12.62 -11.36
C ALA A 74 -4.23 12.83 -9.84
N VAL A 75 -5.17 13.54 -9.22
CA VAL A 75 -5.21 13.75 -7.77
C VAL A 75 -5.34 12.43 -7.04
N GLU A 76 -6.31 11.60 -7.44
CA GLU A 76 -6.56 10.31 -6.80
C GLU A 76 -5.41 9.33 -7.01
N ARG A 77 -4.78 9.34 -8.19
CA ARG A 77 -3.57 8.56 -8.44
C ARG A 77 -2.41 8.98 -7.55
N ASN A 78 -2.18 10.28 -7.42
CA ASN A 78 -1.06 10.82 -6.64
C ASN A 78 -1.14 10.44 -5.15
N VAL A 79 -2.34 10.17 -4.62
CA VAL A 79 -2.52 9.70 -3.23
C VAL A 79 -1.87 8.32 -3.01
N LEU A 80 -1.81 7.47 -4.04
CA LEU A 80 -1.24 6.12 -3.92
C LEU A 80 0.28 6.09 -4.11
N VAL A 81 0.87 7.12 -4.73
CA VAL A 81 2.32 7.16 -5.05
C VAL A 81 3.20 7.03 -3.80
N PRO A 82 2.95 7.75 -2.69
CA PRO A 82 3.75 7.58 -1.47
C PRO A 82 3.70 6.15 -0.92
N VAL A 83 2.55 5.48 -1.02
CA VAL A 83 2.37 4.10 -0.53
C VAL A 83 3.14 3.10 -1.40
N ILE A 84 3.11 3.27 -2.72
CA ILE A 84 3.91 2.48 -3.66
C ILE A 84 5.40 2.64 -3.34
N ASN A 85 5.85 3.87 -3.10
CA ASN A 85 7.25 4.14 -2.73
C ASN A 85 7.63 3.49 -1.39
N ALA A 86 6.79 3.63 -0.35
CA ALA A 86 7.01 2.98 0.94
C ALA A 86 7.05 1.44 0.82
N SER A 87 6.17 0.86 0.00
CA SER A 87 6.14 -0.57 -0.28
C SER A 87 7.42 -1.05 -0.98
N ASN A 88 7.92 -0.27 -1.95
CA ASN A 88 9.19 -0.55 -2.63
C ASN A 88 10.38 -0.49 -1.68
N THR A 89 10.44 0.52 -0.81
CA THR A 89 11.49 0.64 0.21
C THR A 89 11.48 -0.56 1.14
N LEU A 90 10.30 -0.94 1.65
CA LEU A 90 10.17 -2.08 2.55
C LEU A 90 10.57 -3.40 1.86
N HIS A 91 10.19 -3.59 0.59
CA HIS A 91 10.60 -4.75 -0.20
C HIS A 91 12.13 -4.81 -0.38
N ALA A 92 12.79 -3.67 -0.62
CA ALA A 92 14.24 -3.61 -0.70
C ALA A 92 14.90 -4.01 0.62
N THR A 93 14.40 -3.50 1.75
CA THR A 93 14.89 -3.85 3.09
C THR A 93 14.69 -5.35 3.39
N LEU A 94 13.51 -5.91 3.07
CA LEU A 94 13.24 -7.33 3.21
C LEU A 94 14.19 -8.19 2.36
N THR A 95 14.45 -7.78 1.13
CA THR A 95 15.39 -8.49 0.24
C THR A 95 16.80 -8.50 0.83
N GLN A 96 17.26 -7.38 1.40
CA GLN A 96 18.56 -7.32 2.09
C GLN A 96 18.62 -8.22 3.33
N VAL A 97 17.52 -8.36 4.07
CA VAL A 97 17.42 -9.30 5.19
C VAL A 97 17.50 -10.75 4.69
N LEU A 98 16.85 -11.08 3.58
CA LEU A 98 16.85 -12.43 3.00
C LEU A 98 18.18 -12.84 2.39
N LEU A 99 18.94 -11.88 1.84
CA LEU A 99 20.26 -12.11 1.28
C LEU A 99 21.37 -12.22 2.34
N ALA A 100 21.08 -11.87 3.60
CA ALA A 100 22.04 -12.00 4.68
C ALA A 100 22.34 -13.48 4.98
N ALA A 101 23.60 -13.78 5.32
CA ALA A 101 24.00 -15.15 5.60
C ALA A 101 23.20 -15.71 6.81
N PRO A 102 22.70 -16.96 6.74
CA PRO A 102 21.97 -17.58 7.84
C PRO A 102 22.76 -17.51 9.15
N GLY A 103 22.13 -17.05 10.23
CA GLY A 103 22.77 -16.93 11.55
C GLY A 103 23.54 -15.62 11.79
N THR A 104 23.61 -14.71 10.81
CA THR A 104 24.16 -13.36 10.99
C THR A 104 23.05 -12.33 11.13
N GLN A 105 23.18 -11.40 12.08
CA GLN A 105 22.22 -10.30 12.22
C GLN A 105 22.38 -9.34 11.04
N SER A 106 21.34 -9.21 10.20
CA SER A 106 21.34 -8.24 9.12
C SER A 106 21.15 -6.82 9.70
N PRO A 107 22.01 -5.84 9.37
CA PRO A 107 21.78 -4.45 9.79
C PRO A 107 20.47 -3.88 9.22
N ALA A 108 19.99 -4.40 8.09
CA ALA A 108 18.70 -4.04 7.51
C ALA A 108 17.51 -4.49 8.36
N ALA A 109 17.68 -5.52 9.21
CA ALA A 109 16.62 -5.97 10.13
C ALA A 109 16.29 -4.89 11.19
N ALA A 110 17.25 -4.00 11.51
CA ALA A 110 17.01 -2.88 12.41
C ALA A 110 16.12 -1.80 11.78
N SER A 111 16.24 -1.59 10.46
CA SER A 111 15.42 -0.62 9.70
C SER A 111 14.02 -1.15 9.40
N LEU A 112 13.85 -2.48 9.40
CA LEU A 112 12.60 -3.14 9.01
C LEU A 112 11.37 -2.64 9.78
N VAL A 113 11.49 -2.45 11.10
CA VAL A 113 10.38 -1.95 11.94
C VAL A 113 10.01 -0.52 11.57
N GLY A 114 11.01 0.32 11.28
CA GLY A 114 10.80 1.70 10.82
C GLY A 114 10.11 1.75 9.46
N ASP A 115 10.61 0.97 8.49
CA ASP A 115 10.02 0.90 7.14
C ASP A 115 8.59 0.34 7.17
N ALA A 116 8.32 -0.63 8.05
CA ALA A 116 6.99 -1.19 8.25
C ALA A 116 6.00 -0.17 8.84
N ALA A 117 6.44 0.61 9.85
CA ALA A 117 5.64 1.69 10.44
C ALA A 117 5.40 2.84 9.45
N LEU A 118 6.38 3.13 8.59
CA LEU A 118 6.23 4.09 7.51
C LEU A 118 5.20 3.61 6.48
N LEU A 119 5.23 2.35 6.08
CA LEU A 119 4.22 1.78 5.18
C LEU A 119 2.82 1.91 5.77
N ASP A 120 2.64 1.52 7.03
CA ASP A 120 1.35 1.57 7.71
C ASP A 120 0.80 3.00 7.83
N SER A 121 1.60 3.93 8.37
CA SER A 121 1.18 5.34 8.50
C SER A 121 0.88 5.98 7.15
N THR A 122 1.66 5.66 6.11
CA THR A 122 1.44 6.17 4.75
C THR A 122 0.17 5.60 4.13
N ALA A 123 -0.10 4.31 4.31
CA ALA A 123 -1.31 3.65 3.82
C ALA A 123 -2.57 4.20 4.51
N ARG A 124 -2.52 4.42 5.83
CA ARG A 124 -3.62 5.07 6.58
C ARG A 124 -3.86 6.51 6.13
N SER A 125 -2.79 7.29 5.95
CA SER A 125 -2.88 8.66 5.43
C SER A 125 -3.50 8.72 4.03
N ALA A 126 -3.06 7.84 3.13
CA ALA A 126 -3.61 7.71 1.78
C ALA A 126 -5.11 7.33 1.83
N LYS A 127 -5.49 6.38 2.69
CA LYS A 127 -6.89 5.99 2.86
C LYS A 127 -7.76 7.15 3.34
N LEU A 128 -7.31 7.91 4.34
CA LEU A 128 -8.03 9.09 4.83
C LEU A 128 -8.21 10.14 3.72
N SER A 129 -7.17 10.35 2.91
CA SER A 129 -7.23 11.25 1.76
C SER A 129 -8.25 10.78 0.72
N LEU A 130 -8.30 9.48 0.41
CA LEU A 130 -9.30 8.91 -0.50
C LEU A 130 -10.73 9.00 0.04
N LEU A 131 -10.91 8.83 1.35
CA LEU A 131 -12.21 8.95 2.01
C LEU A 131 -12.69 10.42 2.12
N GLY A 132 -11.88 11.40 1.71
CA GLY A 132 -12.19 12.81 1.84
C GLY A 132 -12.16 13.31 3.29
N VAL A 133 -11.57 12.54 4.21
CA VAL A 133 -11.26 13.00 5.55
C VAL A 133 -10.00 13.85 5.43
N ALA A 134 -10.18 15.13 5.12
CA ALA A 134 -9.09 16.09 5.19
C ALA A 134 -8.47 16.02 6.61
N PRO A 135 -7.14 16.08 6.74
CA PRO A 135 -6.55 16.29 8.06
C PRO A 135 -7.15 17.57 8.63
N THR A 136 -7.96 17.45 9.68
CA THR A 136 -8.39 18.59 10.46
C THR A 136 -7.14 19.12 11.15
N THR A 137 -6.48 20.08 10.53
CA THR A 137 -5.43 20.87 11.16
C THR A 137 -5.99 21.49 12.44
N PRO A 138 -5.33 21.31 13.60
CA PRO A 138 -5.67 22.06 14.81
C PRO A 138 -5.40 23.56 14.64
#